data_AF-A0A1G2FTT3-F1
#
_entry.id   AF-A0A1G2FTT3-F1
#
_cell.length_a   1.000
_cell.length_b   1.000
_cell.length_c   1.000
_cell.angle_alpha   90.00
_cell.angle_beta   90.00
_cell.angle_gamma   90.00
#
_symmetry.space_group_name_H-M   'P 1'
#
loop_
_entity.id
_entity.type
_entity.pdbx_description
1 polymer ?
#
loop_
_entity_poly.entity_id
_entity_poly.type
_entity_poly.pdbx_seq_one_letter_code
_entity_poly.pdbx_strand_id
1 'polypeptide(L)'
;MANSRINLQSKIREIPDFPKKGVSFKDITPLLENAKYFRYLIDILFKKYKDKKIKKIVAIDARGFLIASALAYKLKTGIVIVRKKGKLPFKTVGCDQKRQTAF
;
A
#
# COMPACT_ATOMS: atom_id res chain seq x y z
N MET A 1 1.02 32.40 4.10
CA MET A 1 1.24 31.50 2.94
C MET A 1 0.26 30.34 3.06
N ALA A 2 -0.71 30.25 2.16
CA ALA A 2 -1.80 29.27 2.27
C ALA A 2 -1.25 27.84 2.19
N ASN A 3 -1.46 27.05 3.26
CA ASN A 3 -1.21 25.62 3.29
C ASN A 3 -2.15 24.92 2.29
N SER A 4 -1.74 24.82 1.02
CA SER A 4 -2.42 23.95 0.05
C SER A 4 -2.12 22.50 0.42
N ARG A 5 -2.96 21.94 1.31
CA ARG A 5 -2.90 20.51 1.66
C ARG A 5 -3.17 19.72 0.37
N ILE A 6 -2.18 18.94 -0.07
CA ILE A 6 -2.35 18.04 -1.21
C ILE A 6 -3.43 17.03 -0.83
N ASN A 7 -4.57 17.08 -1.52
CA ASN A 7 -5.62 16.08 -1.38
C ASN A 7 -5.22 14.83 -2.18
N LEU A 8 -4.76 13.78 -1.49
CA LEU A 8 -4.39 12.51 -2.12
C LEU A 8 -5.61 11.71 -2.58
N GLN A 9 -6.77 11.90 -1.96
CA GLN A 9 -7.99 11.15 -2.32
C GLN A 9 -8.48 11.53 -3.72
N SER A 10 -8.38 12.80 -4.10
CA SER A 10 -8.75 13.27 -5.44
C SER A 10 -7.80 12.78 -6.55
N LYS A 11 -6.74 12.04 -6.19
CA LYS A 11 -5.79 11.42 -7.12
C LYS A 11 -5.96 9.92 -7.25
N ILE A 12 -6.95 9.35 -6.54
CA ILE A 12 -7.36 7.96 -6.73
C ILE A 12 -8.43 7.95 -7.81
N ARG A 13 -8.19 7.18 -8.87
CA ARG A 13 -9.15 6.98 -9.95
C ARG A 13 -10.07 5.82 -9.58
N GLU A 14 -11.36 5.95 -9.84
CA GLU A 14 -12.30 4.84 -9.74
C GLU A 14 -12.53 4.25 -11.13
N ILE A 15 -12.37 2.93 -11.24
CA ILE A 15 -12.63 2.18 -12.46
C ILE A 15 -13.84 1.28 -12.18
N PRO A 16 -15.01 1.58 -12.76
CA PRO A 16 -16.20 0.75 -12.56
C PRO A 16 -16.02 -0.62 -13.23
N ASP A 17 -16.71 -1.62 -12.69
CA ASP A 17 -16.80 -2.97 -13.24
C ASP A 17 -15.47 -3.72 -13.43
N PHE A 18 -14.46 -3.40 -12.61
CA PHE A 18 -13.15 -4.04 -12.66
C PHE A 18 -12.77 -4.70 -11.33
N PRO A 19 -12.23 -5.94 -11.32
CA PRO A 19 -12.01 -6.85 -12.45
C PRO A 19 -13.27 -7.62 -12.87
N LYS A 20 -14.41 -7.38 -12.22
CA LYS A 20 -15.71 -7.99 -12.49
C LYS A 20 -16.80 -6.95 -12.37
N LYS A 21 -17.90 -7.16 -13.11
CA LYS A 21 -19.10 -6.33 -13.04
C LYS A 21 -19.61 -6.22 -11.60
N GLY A 22 -19.98 -5.01 -11.19
CA GLY A 22 -20.44 -4.68 -9.83
C GLY A 22 -19.33 -4.28 -8.85
N VAL A 23 -18.05 -4.24 -9.27
CA VAL A 23 -16.92 -3.83 -8.42
C VAL A 23 -16.38 -2.48 -8.87
N SER A 24 -16.35 -1.49 -7.98
CA SER A 24 -15.60 -0.24 -8.19
C SER A 24 -14.16 -0.42 -7.73
N PHE A 25 -13.22 -0.42 -8.68
CA PHE A 25 -11.79 -0.56 -8.40
C PHE A 25 -11.13 0.79 -8.14
N LYS A 26 -10.48 0.91 -6.99
CA LYS A 26 -9.67 2.07 -6.63
C LYS A 26 -8.26 1.92 -7.19
N ASP A 27 -8.01 2.67 -8.24
CA ASP A 27 -6.73 2.73 -8.91
C ASP A 27 -5.84 3.83 -8.31
N ILE A 28 -4.70 3.40 -7.78
CA ILE A 28 -3.70 4.25 -7.13
C ILE A 28 -2.54 4.61 -8.06
N THR A 29 -2.48 4.08 -9.29
CA THR A 29 -1.32 4.36 -10.17
C THR A 29 -1.09 5.85 -10.41
N PRO A 30 -2.10 6.74 -10.55
CA PRO A 30 -1.83 8.17 -10.76
C PRO A 30 -1.13 8.83 -9.58
N LEU A 31 -1.34 8.30 -8.37
CA LEU A 31 -0.65 8.75 -7.17
C LEU A 31 0.82 8.30 -7.19
N LEU A 32 1.09 7.09 -7.68
CA LEU A 32 2.43 6.50 -7.76
C LEU A 32 3.27 7.11 -8.90
N GLU A 33 2.65 7.39 -10.04
CA GLU A 33 3.31 7.98 -11.22
C GLU A 33 3.79 9.42 -10.96
N ASN A 34 3.08 10.17 -10.12
CA ASN A 34 3.46 11.53 -9.78
C ASN A 34 4.45 11.56 -8.59
N ALA A 35 5.71 11.89 -8.87
CA ALA A 35 6.78 11.96 -7.86
C ALA A 35 6.43 12.84 -6.64
N LYS A 36 5.70 13.95 -6.84
CA LYS A 36 5.29 14.85 -5.74
C LYS A 36 4.27 14.18 -4.83
N TYR A 37 3.29 13.48 -5.39
CA TYR A 37 2.24 12.80 -4.62
C TYR A 37 2.77 11.56 -3.91
N PHE A 38 3.58 10.75 -4.61
CA PHE A 38 4.20 9.58 -4.02
C PHE A 38 5.10 9.95 -2.83
N ARG A 39 5.99 10.94 -3.01
CA ARG A 39 6.83 11.44 -1.91
C ARG A 39 5.99 11.94 -0.73
N TYR A 40 4.96 12.74 -1.00
CA TYR A 40 4.08 13.27 0.03
C TYR A 40 3.35 12.17 0.81
N LEU A 41 2.88 11.12 0.13
CA LEU A 41 2.28 9.94 0.78
C LEU A 41 3.26 9.27 1.74
N ILE A 42 4.48 8.99 1.29
CA ILE A 42 5.50 8.35 2.12
C ILE A 42 5.90 9.24 3.29
N ASP A 43 5.96 10.56 3.10
CA ASP A 43 6.28 11.53 4.15
C ASP A 43 5.22 11.54 5.26
N ILE A 44 3.93 11.49 4.90
CA ILE A 44 2.83 11.39 5.86
C ILE A 44 2.94 10.10 6.67
N LEU A 45 3.15 8.97 6.01
CA LEU A 45 3.28 7.67 6.67
C LEU A 45 4.50 7.65 7.59
N PHE A 46 5.64 8.13 7.11
CA PHE A 46 6.85 8.23 7.93
C PHE A 46 6.62 9.09 9.17
N LYS A 47 6.02 10.27 9.03
CA LYS A 47 5.72 11.15 10.17
C LYS A 47 4.85 10.47 11.22
N LYS A 48 3.92 9.61 10.80
CA LYS A 48 3.03 8.84 11.69
C LYS A 48 3.75 7.73 12.46
N TYR A 49 4.81 7.15 11.90
CA TYR A 49 5.44 5.92 12.42
C TYR A 49 6.88 6.08 12.89
N LYS A 50 7.56 7.19 12.59
CA LYS A 50 8.99 7.40 12.90
C LYS A 50 9.34 7.18 14.37
N ASP A 51 8.45 7.53 15.29
CA ASP A 51 8.70 7.46 16.74
C ASP A 51 8.22 6.13 17.36
N LYS A 52 7.63 5.23 16.56
CA LYS A 52 7.05 3.96 17.04
C LYS A 52 8.03 2.79 17.09
N LYS A 53 9.33 3.01 16.85
CA LYS A 53 10.40 1.99 16.89
C LYS A 53 10.05 0.72 16.07
N ILE A 54 9.53 0.89 14.85
CA ILE A 54 9.14 -0.23 13.98
C ILE A 54 10.37 -1.00 13.50
N LYS A 55 10.40 -2.32 13.75
CA LYS A 55 11.51 -3.21 13.37
C LYS A 55 11.31 -3.93 12.03
N LYS A 56 10.06 -4.13 11.61
CA LYS A 56 9.70 -4.72 10.32
C LYS A 56 8.40 -4.13 9.79
N ILE A 57 8.31 -4.00 8.47
CA ILE A 57 7.06 -3.70 7.75
C ILE A 57 6.61 -4.95 7.01
N VAL A 58 5.35 -5.32 7.17
CA VAL A 58 4.74 -6.43 6.45
C VAL A 58 3.99 -5.89 5.24
N ALA A 59 4.34 -6.38 4.05
CA ALA A 59 3.77 -5.93 2.79
C ALA A 59 2.93 -7.04 2.16
N ILE A 60 1.69 -6.72 1.77
CA ILE A 60 0.74 -7.67 1.18
C ILE A 60 0.73 -7.49 -0.35
N ASP A 61 0.75 -8.63 -1.06
CA ASP A 61 0.86 -8.73 -2.53
C ASP A 61 -0.16 -7.89 -3.33
N ALA A 62 0.15 -7.38 -4.53
CA ALA A 62 1.46 -6.92 -5.02
C ALA A 62 1.60 -5.39 -4.84
N ARG A 63 0.48 -4.67 -4.92
CA ARG A 63 0.44 -3.20 -4.83
C ARG A 63 0.92 -2.67 -3.48
N GLY A 64 0.74 -3.45 -2.41
CA GLY A 64 1.24 -3.10 -1.09
C GLY A 64 2.76 -3.05 -1.02
N PHE A 65 3.47 -3.77 -1.90
CA PHE A 65 4.93 -3.78 -1.91
C PHE A 65 5.53 -2.41 -2.23
N LEU A 66 4.90 -1.66 -3.14
CA LEU A 66 5.41 -0.37 -3.63
C LEU A 66 5.49 0.68 -2.51
N ILE A 67 4.43 0.78 -1.71
CA ILE A 67 4.35 1.74 -0.61
C ILE A 67 5.15 1.24 0.60
N ALA A 68 5.04 -0.06 0.90
CA ALA A 68 5.72 -0.66 2.05
C ALA A 68 7.24 -0.62 1.90
N SER A 69 7.78 -0.86 0.71
CA SER A 69 9.24 -0.82 0.47
C SER A 69 9.80 0.59 0.66
N ALA A 70 9.16 1.60 0.09
CA ALA A 70 9.57 3.00 0.24
C ALA A 70 9.50 3.47 1.70
N LEU A 71 8.44 3.07 2.42
CA LEU A 71 8.32 3.38 3.84
C LEU A 71 9.36 2.63 4.69
N ALA A 72 9.63 1.36 4.38
CA ALA A 72 10.61 0.54 5.09
C ALA A 72 12.03 1.11 4.93
N TYR A 73 12.38 1.48 3.69
CA TYR A 73 13.62 2.17 3.37
C TYR A 73 13.77 3.46 4.20
N LYS A 74 12.72 4.30 4.21
CA LYS A 74 12.76 5.58 4.93
C LYS A 74 12.81 5.43 6.46
N LEU A 75 12.15 4.40 7.01
CA LEU A 75 12.19 4.05 8.43
C LEU A 75 13.46 3.26 8.82
N LYS A 76 14.33 2.92 7.87
CA LYS A 76 15.54 2.10 8.08
C LYS A 76 15.22 0.77 8.78
N THR A 77 14.19 0.10 8.29
CA THR A 77 13.62 -1.10 8.91
C THR A 77 13.49 -2.24 7.91
N GLY A 78 13.41 -3.48 8.40
CA GLY A 78 13.26 -4.66 7.55
C GLY A 78 11.88 -4.71 6.88
N ILE A 79 11.77 -5.47 5.79
CA ILE A 79 10.50 -5.76 5.12
C ILE A 79 10.23 -7.26 5.08
N VAL A 80 8.98 -7.65 5.28
CA VAL A 80 8.49 -9.04 5.16
C VAL A 80 7.37 -9.04 4.13
N ILE A 81 7.47 -9.91 3.14
CA ILE A 81 6.46 -10.05 2.10
C ILE A 81 5.47 -11.15 2.43
N VAL A 82 4.18 -10.85 2.27
CA VAL A 82 3.08 -11.80 2.37
C VAL A 82 2.50 -11.97 0.99
N ARG A 83 2.49 -13.21 0.50
CA ARG A 83 2.02 -13.58 -0.84
C ARG A 83 0.94 -14.64 -0.78
N LYS A 84 0.19 -14.76 -1.87
CA LYS A 84 -0.74 -15.88 -2.05
C LYS A 84 0.01 -17.22 -1.98
N LYS A 85 -0.72 -18.25 -1.55
CA LYS A 85 -0.20 -19.63 -1.43
C LYS A 85 0.56 -20.05 -2.70
N GLY A 86 1.73 -20.66 -2.51
CA GLY A 86 2.57 -21.14 -3.60
C GLY A 86 3.48 -20.11 -4.27
N LYS A 87 3.53 -18.85 -3.79
CA LYS A 87 4.41 -17.80 -4.36
C LYS A 87 5.71 -17.55 -3.58
N LEU A 88 5.88 -18.15 -2.40
CA LEU A 88 7.09 -18.07 -1.60
C LEU A 88 7.83 -19.42 -1.65
N PRO A 89 9.16 -19.43 -1.88
CA PRO A 89 9.91 -20.65 -2.15
C PRO A 89 10.36 -21.42 -0.89
N PHE A 90 10.35 -20.78 0.28
CA PHE A 90 10.86 -21.36 1.53
C PHE A 90 9.72 -21.76 2.48
N LYS A 91 10.06 -22.25 3.68
CA LYS A 91 9.08 -22.60 4.73
C LYS A 91 8.13 -21.42 5.00
N THR A 92 6.84 -21.67 4.80
CA THR A 92 5.79 -20.66 4.99
C THR A 92 4.77 -21.09 6.04
N VAL A 93 4.22 -20.10 6.75
CA VAL A 93 2.96 -20.22 7.47
C VAL A 93 1.84 -19.56 6.65
N GLY A 94 0.65 -20.15 6.67
CA GLY A 94 -0.52 -19.65 5.95
C GLY A 94 -1.69 -19.43 6.89
N CYS A 95 -2.57 -18.50 6.54
CA CYS A 95 -3.85 -18.30 7.19
C CYS A 95 -4.92 -18.20 6.10
N ASP A 96 -5.95 -19.03 6.20
CA ASP A 96 -7.08 -18.97 5.30
C ASP A 96 -8.00 -17.83 5.75
N GLN A 97 -8.08 -16.81 4.91
CA GLN A 97 -9.10 -15.78 5.07
C GLN A 97 -10.32 -16.19 4.26
N LYS A 98 -11.48 -16.29 4.93
CA LYS A 98 -12.76 -16.38 4.22
C LYS A 98 -12.84 -15.18 3.28
N ARG A 99 -13.15 -15.43 2.01
CA ARG A 99 -13.58 -14.36 1.11
C ARG A 99 -14.77 -13.71 1.79
N GLN A 100 -14.65 -12.44 2.15
CA GLN A 100 -15.81 -11.62 2.41
C GLN A 100 -16.55 -11.55 1.06
N THR A 101 -17.52 -12.44 0.85
CA THR A 101 -18.57 -12.24 -0.14
C THR A 101 -19.21 -10.92 0.24
N ALA A 102 -19.02 -9.94 -0.63
CA ALA A 102 -19.05 -8.54 -0.28
C ALA A 102 -20.47 -7.97 -0.33
N PHE A 103 -20.65 -6.91 0.46
CA PHE A 103 -21.67 -5.85 0.36
C PHE A 103 -23.12 -6.22 0.70
#